data_AF-A0A2E7M859-F1
#
_entry.id   AF-A0A2E7M859-F1
#
_cell.length_a   1.000
_cell.length_b   1.000
_cell.length_c   1.000
_cell.angle_alpha   90.00
_cell.angle_beta   90.00
_cell.angle_gamma   90.00
#
_symmetry.space_group_name_H-M   'P 1'
#
loop_
_entity.id
_entity.type
_entity.pdbx_description
1 polymer ?
#
loop_
_entity_poly.entity_id
_entity_poly.type
_entity_poly.pdbx_seq_one_letter_code
_entity_poly.pdbx_strand_id
1 'polypeptide(L)'
;MTTSEFAATLKREGRFNEFKRRRAELEAEGHTKSEAYVIATSEFGSASPAASPAAPPSAREAPGPELSQDVFKGKTSTLREDYQWVYDNIANPECSATEAPSCGAWGLLQFSRSDPKSFYVEWMRMVGRTQDEDKVLKEYARDASKSAGEIAKMLNALTTVLPSSEGDGGEPDLPEGDAGEDGE
;
A
#
# COMPACT_ATOMS: atom_id res chain seq x y z
N MET A 1 18.17 5.02 -17.57
CA MET A 1 19.48 5.34 -16.97
C MET A 1 19.31 6.57 -16.10
N THR A 2 19.58 6.47 -14.81
CA THR A 2 19.56 7.63 -13.91
C THR A 2 20.80 8.49 -14.13
N THR A 3 20.74 9.78 -13.81
CA THR A 3 21.87 10.71 -13.92
C THR A 3 23.11 10.26 -13.12
N SER A 4 22.87 9.52 -12.04
CA SER A 4 23.90 8.90 -11.19
C SER A 4 24.62 7.74 -11.89
N GLU A 5 23.88 6.87 -12.58
CA GLU A 5 24.43 5.73 -13.35
C GLU A 5 25.28 6.21 -14.53
N PHE A 6 24.85 7.29 -15.19
CA PHE A 6 25.60 7.89 -16.30
C PHE A 6 26.92 8.50 -15.83
N ALA A 7 26.90 9.25 -14.72
CA ALA A 7 28.12 9.79 -14.11
C ALA A 7 29.08 8.69 -13.62
N ALA A 8 28.55 7.59 -13.08
CA ALA A 8 29.35 6.43 -12.69
C ALA A 8 30.01 5.75 -13.91
N THR A 9 29.27 5.64 -15.02
CA THR A 9 29.76 5.06 -16.28
C THR A 9 30.89 5.91 -16.88
N LEU A 10 30.70 7.23 -16.96
CA LEU A 10 31.73 8.15 -17.46
C LEU A 10 32.99 8.20 -16.59
N LYS A 11 32.84 8.03 -15.27
CA LYS A 11 33.99 7.94 -14.34
C LYS A 11 34.77 6.63 -14.55
N ARG A 12 34.06 5.52 -14.76
CA ARG A 12 34.67 4.21 -15.04
C ARG A 12 35.42 4.22 -16.37
N GLU A 13 34.92 4.94 -17.37
CA GLU A 13 35.54 5.09 -18.69
C GLU A 13 36.64 6.17 -18.73
N GLY A 14 36.89 6.89 -17.64
CA GLY A 14 37.88 7.98 -17.58
C GLY A 14 37.48 9.26 -18.34
N ARG A 15 36.35 9.25 -19.06
CA ARG A 15 35.84 10.35 -19.89
C ARG A 15 35.05 11.40 -19.11
N PHE A 16 34.91 11.24 -17.80
CA PHE A 16 34.17 12.18 -16.94
C PHE A 16 34.74 13.60 -16.95
N ASN A 17 36.06 13.75 -17.09
CA ASN A 17 36.69 15.07 -17.17
C ASN A 17 36.42 15.75 -18.51
N GLU A 18 36.35 14.98 -19.61
CA GLU A 18 35.97 15.50 -20.93
C GLU A 18 34.51 15.93 -20.96
N PHE A 19 33.62 15.15 -20.35
CA PHE A 19 32.21 15.50 -20.18
C PHE A 19 32.05 16.81 -19.39
N LYS A 20 32.81 17.00 -18.31
CA LYS A 20 32.81 18.26 -17.56
C LYS A 20 33.31 19.44 -18.39
N ARG A 21 34.39 19.26 -19.16
CA ARG A 21 34.93 20.31 -20.03
C ARG A 21 33.93 20.69 -21.11
N ARG A 22 33.31 19.71 -21.77
CA ARG A 22 32.30 19.92 -22.81
C ARG A 22 31.05 20.63 -22.27
N ARG A 23 30.61 20.26 -21.07
CA ARG A 23 29.52 20.95 -20.40
C ARG A 23 29.87 22.41 -20.07
N ALA A 24 31.10 22.69 -19.65
CA ALA A 24 31.55 24.05 -19.38
C ALA A 24 31.66 24.89 -20.67
N GLU A 25 32.05 24.29 -21.79
CA GLU A 25 32.04 24.94 -23.12
C GLU A 25 30.61 25.29 -23.55
N LEU A 26 29.65 24.37 -23.39
CA LEU A 26 28.24 24.62 -23.71
C LEU A 26 27.60 25.69 -22.80
N GLU A 27 27.98 25.73 -21.52
CA GLU A 27 27.60 26.81 -20.61
C GLU A 27 28.23 28.16 -21.03
N ALA A 28 29.43 28.16 -21.61
CA ALA A 28 30.09 29.36 -22.14
C ALA A 28 29.50 29.81 -23.50
N GLU A 29 28.95 28.88 -24.29
CA GLU A 29 28.19 29.14 -25.53
C GLU A 29 26.78 29.71 -25.27
N GLY A 30 26.40 29.88 -23.99
CA GLY A 30 25.15 30.52 -23.58
C GLY A 30 24.00 29.55 -23.32
N HIS A 31 24.24 28.24 -23.37
CA HIS A 31 23.24 27.25 -23.00
C HIS A 31 23.02 27.21 -21.50
N THR A 32 21.77 27.01 -21.08
CA THR A 32 21.46 26.85 -19.67
C THR A 32 22.07 25.56 -19.13
N LYS A 33 22.39 25.51 -17.84
CA LYS A 33 23.02 24.33 -17.19
C LYS A 33 22.27 23.02 -17.44
N SER A 34 20.95 23.08 -17.63
CA SER A 34 20.10 21.93 -17.95
C SER A 34 20.27 21.50 -19.41
N GLU A 35 20.24 22.45 -20.35
CA GLU A 35 20.42 22.18 -21.78
C GLU A 35 21.84 21.69 -22.10
N ALA A 36 22.86 22.33 -21.52
CA ALA A 36 24.26 21.91 -21.63
C ALA A 36 24.45 20.47 -21.12
N TYR A 37 23.72 20.08 -20.06
CA TYR A 37 23.75 18.71 -19.56
C TYR A 37 23.09 17.72 -20.52
N VAL A 38 21.92 18.05 -21.08
CA VAL A 38 21.21 17.18 -22.03
C VAL A 38 22.02 17.01 -23.32
N ILE A 39 22.58 18.09 -23.86
CA ILE A 39 23.41 18.07 -25.07
C ILE A 39 24.67 17.25 -24.83
N ALA A 40 25.43 17.53 -23.76
CA ALA A 40 26.64 16.75 -23.45
C ALA A 40 26.31 15.27 -23.17
N THR A 41 25.17 14.97 -22.56
CA THR A 41 24.73 13.59 -22.31
C THR A 41 24.36 12.90 -23.62
N SER A 42 23.77 13.60 -24.58
CA SER A 42 23.47 13.06 -25.91
C SER A 42 24.74 12.83 -26.73
N GLU A 43 25.75 13.72 -26.66
CA GLU A 43 27.03 13.58 -27.36
C GLU A 43 27.86 12.42 -26.79
N PHE A 44 27.92 12.28 -25.46
CA PHE A 44 28.69 11.21 -24.81
C PHE A 44 27.93 9.89 -24.67
N GLY A 45 26.60 9.92 -24.69
CA GLY A 45 25.75 8.73 -24.66
C GLY A 45 25.56 8.06 -26.02
N SER A 46 25.69 8.81 -27.12
CA SER A 46 25.65 8.27 -28.49
C SER A 46 27.02 7.81 -29.01
N ALA A 47 28.12 8.33 -28.44
CA ALA A 47 29.47 7.88 -28.72
C ALA A 47 29.84 6.64 -27.90
N SER A 48 29.14 5.52 -28.16
CA SER A 48 29.65 4.18 -27.86
C SER A 48 30.33 3.63 -29.11
N PRO A 49 31.64 3.89 -29.33
CA PRO A 49 32.37 3.15 -30.34
C PRO A 49 32.58 1.72 -29.82
N ALA A 50 32.28 0.80 -30.72
CA ALA A 50 32.47 -0.64 -30.61
C ALA A 50 33.77 -1.10 -29.93
N ALA A 51 33.61 -2.17 -29.15
CA ALA A 51 34.53 -3.30 -28.99
C ALA A 51 35.97 -3.03 -28.49
N SER A 52 36.25 -3.51 -27.27
CA SER A 52 37.47 -4.30 -27.01
C SER A 52 37.24 -5.29 -25.84
N PRO A 53 37.84 -6.50 -25.87
CA PRO A 53 37.33 -7.66 -25.17
C PRO A 53 37.94 -7.88 -23.77
N ALA A 54 37.17 -8.61 -22.96
CA ALA A 54 37.58 -9.45 -21.82
C ALA A 54 38.25 -8.78 -20.60
N ALA A 55 37.41 -8.47 -19.61
CA ALA A 55 37.68 -8.72 -18.19
C ALA A 55 36.36 -9.21 -17.55
N PRO A 56 36.39 -10.14 -16.59
CA PRO A 56 35.27 -11.03 -16.30
C PRO A 56 34.06 -10.24 -15.80
N PRO A 57 32.84 -10.67 -16.18
CA PRO A 57 31.63 -10.07 -15.65
C PRO A 57 31.63 -10.26 -14.14
N SER A 58 31.74 -9.16 -13.39
CA SER A 58 31.19 -9.13 -12.05
C SER A 58 29.75 -9.59 -12.19
N ALA A 59 29.46 -10.75 -11.60
CA ALA A 59 28.23 -11.50 -11.79
C ALA A 59 27.02 -10.63 -11.41
N ARG A 60 26.54 -9.85 -12.38
CA ARG A 60 25.14 -9.50 -12.45
C ARG A 60 24.48 -10.81 -12.82
N GLU A 61 23.86 -11.43 -11.83
CA GLU A 61 23.03 -12.61 -12.02
C GLU A 61 22.24 -12.47 -13.32
N ALA A 62 22.24 -13.55 -14.10
CA ALA A 62 21.53 -13.67 -15.35
C ALA A 62 20.12 -13.03 -15.23
N PRO A 63 19.56 -12.48 -16.32
CA PRO A 63 18.14 -12.15 -16.31
C PRO A 63 17.40 -13.43 -15.92
N GLY A 64 16.86 -13.45 -14.70
CA GLY A 64 15.99 -14.52 -14.25
C GLY A 64 14.84 -14.68 -15.24
N PRO A 65 14.19 -15.86 -15.26
CA PRO A 65 13.09 -16.14 -16.18
C PRO A 65 12.13 -14.95 -16.19
N GLU A 66 11.82 -14.42 -17.39
CA GLU A 66 10.90 -13.30 -17.55
C GLU A 66 9.63 -13.59 -16.76
N LEU A 67 9.47 -12.89 -15.63
CA LEU A 67 8.30 -13.03 -14.79
C LEU A 67 7.14 -12.41 -15.54
N SER A 68 6.38 -13.24 -16.26
CA SER A 68 5.13 -12.78 -16.88
C SER A 68 4.20 -12.28 -15.79
N GLN A 69 3.55 -11.13 -16.03
CA GLN A 69 2.52 -10.58 -15.15
C GLN A 69 1.39 -11.59 -14.87
N ASP A 70 1.23 -12.60 -15.73
CA ASP A 70 0.26 -13.69 -15.57
C ASP A 70 0.43 -14.48 -14.26
N VAL A 71 1.64 -14.57 -13.70
CA VAL A 71 1.93 -15.29 -12.44
C VAL A 71 1.21 -14.68 -11.23
N PHE A 72 0.83 -13.40 -11.34
CA PHE A 72 0.16 -12.66 -10.28
C PHE A 72 -1.32 -12.38 -10.59
N LYS A 73 -1.82 -12.89 -11.72
CA LYS A 73 -3.21 -12.66 -12.13
C LYS A 73 -4.17 -13.33 -11.14
N GLY A 74 -5.09 -12.54 -10.57
CA GLY A 74 -6.04 -13.01 -9.56
C GLY A 74 -5.48 -13.11 -8.14
N LYS A 75 -4.21 -12.74 -7.93
CA LYS A 75 -3.60 -12.67 -6.61
C LYS A 75 -3.70 -11.26 -6.05
N THR A 76 -4.59 -11.08 -5.08
CA THR A 76 -4.75 -9.83 -4.34
C THR A 76 -4.51 -10.10 -2.87
N SER A 77 -3.61 -9.34 -2.27
CA SER A 77 -3.22 -9.45 -0.88
C SER A 77 -3.17 -8.04 -0.29
N THR A 78 -3.45 -7.94 1.00
CA THR A 78 -3.31 -6.67 1.72
C THR A 78 -1.84 -6.35 1.96
N LEU A 79 -1.54 -5.07 2.17
CA LEU A 79 -0.18 -4.63 2.47
C LEU A 79 0.40 -5.35 3.70
N ARG A 80 -0.43 -5.62 4.71
CA ARG A 80 -0.02 -6.35 5.91
C ARG A 80 0.33 -7.80 5.60
N GLU A 81 -0.50 -8.48 4.82
CA GLU A 81 -0.26 -9.87 4.40
C GLU A 81 1.01 -9.98 3.55
N ASP A 82 1.26 -9.00 2.68
CA ASP A 82 2.50 -8.92 1.90
C ASP A 82 3.73 -8.83 2.81
N TYR A 83 3.72 -7.93 3.80
CA TYR A 83 4.83 -7.80 4.73
C TYR A 83 5.01 -9.02 5.63
N GLN A 84 3.91 -9.61 6.12
CA GLN A 84 3.95 -10.84 6.91
C GLN A 84 4.58 -11.97 6.11
N TRP A 85 4.13 -12.16 4.86
CA TRP A 85 4.70 -13.17 3.97
C TRP A 85 6.18 -12.95 3.70
N VAL A 86 6.61 -11.69 3.49
CA VAL A 86 8.03 -11.36 3.32
C VAL A 86 8.83 -11.67 4.59
N TYR A 87 8.30 -11.34 5.78
CA TYR A 87 8.95 -11.65 7.04
C TYR A 87 9.22 -13.16 7.18
N ASP A 88 8.24 -13.99 6.78
CA ASP A 88 8.35 -15.45 6.85
C ASP A 88 9.31 -16.04 5.79
N ASN A 89 9.49 -15.39 4.65
CA ASN A 89 10.24 -15.92 3.49
C ASN A 89 11.58 -15.23 3.22
N ILE A 90 11.94 -14.16 3.94
CA ILE A 90 13.18 -13.39 3.72
C ILE A 90 14.45 -14.24 3.84
N ALA A 91 14.44 -15.21 4.75
CA ALA A 91 15.55 -16.13 4.98
C ALA A 91 15.52 -17.39 4.10
N ASN A 92 14.43 -17.61 3.36
CA ASN A 92 14.28 -18.78 2.50
C ASN A 92 14.82 -18.48 1.09
N PRO A 93 15.94 -19.06 0.64
CA PRO A 93 16.52 -18.77 -0.67
C PRO A 93 15.73 -19.39 -1.83
N GLU A 94 14.98 -20.46 -1.59
CA GLU A 94 14.24 -21.21 -2.62
C GLU A 94 12.88 -20.59 -2.98
N CYS A 95 12.48 -19.53 -2.27
CA CYS A 95 11.17 -18.92 -2.49
C CYS A 95 11.04 -18.34 -3.90
N SER A 96 9.97 -18.74 -4.59
CA SER A 96 9.71 -18.37 -5.99
C SER A 96 8.61 -17.32 -6.12
N ALA A 97 8.59 -16.60 -7.24
CA ALA A 97 7.56 -15.61 -7.55
C ALA A 97 6.13 -16.21 -7.60
N THR A 98 6.01 -17.51 -7.88
CA THR A 98 4.72 -18.21 -7.94
C THR A 98 4.11 -18.43 -6.56
N GLU A 99 4.92 -18.42 -5.50
CA GLU A 99 4.47 -18.59 -4.12
C GLU A 99 4.05 -17.27 -3.47
N ALA A 100 4.41 -16.14 -4.10
CA ALA A 100 4.08 -14.83 -3.59
C ALA A 100 2.56 -14.57 -3.67
N PRO A 101 1.96 -13.99 -2.61
CA PRO A 101 0.54 -13.68 -2.53
C PRO A 101 0.14 -12.46 -3.35
N SER A 102 1.11 -11.65 -3.80
CA SER A 102 0.92 -10.55 -4.74
C SER A 102 2.25 -10.23 -5.45
N CYS A 103 2.18 -9.43 -6.51
CA CYS A 103 3.38 -8.88 -7.13
C CYS A 103 4.14 -7.91 -6.19
N GLY A 104 3.41 -7.23 -5.30
CA GLY A 104 3.95 -6.35 -4.28
C GLY A 104 4.80 -7.12 -3.26
N ALA A 105 4.28 -8.24 -2.75
CA ALA A 105 5.00 -9.13 -1.84
C ALA A 105 6.30 -9.66 -2.47
N TRP A 106 6.27 -10.06 -3.74
CA TRP A 106 7.46 -10.51 -4.45
C TRP A 106 8.51 -9.41 -4.61
N GLY A 107 8.10 -8.21 -5.06
CA GLY A 107 9.00 -7.06 -5.19
C GLY A 107 9.59 -6.64 -3.84
N LEU A 108 8.77 -6.66 -2.79
CA LEU A 108 9.19 -6.37 -1.44
C LEU A 108 10.20 -7.41 -0.93
N LEU A 109 10.01 -8.70 -1.18
CA LEU A 109 10.98 -9.75 -0.83
C LEU A 109 12.35 -9.52 -1.47
N GLN A 110 12.38 -9.20 -2.76
CA GLN A 110 13.62 -8.92 -3.49
C GLN A 110 14.36 -7.71 -2.92
N PHE A 111 13.63 -6.65 -2.58
CA PHE A 111 14.19 -5.48 -1.91
C PHE A 111 14.70 -5.81 -0.50
N SER A 112 13.89 -6.50 0.31
CA SER A 112 14.21 -6.85 1.69
C SER A 112 15.40 -7.79 1.80
N ARG A 113 15.66 -8.66 0.82
CA ARG A 113 16.88 -9.47 0.77
C ARG A 113 18.14 -8.62 0.57
N SER A 114 18.02 -7.51 -0.16
CA SER A 114 19.14 -6.56 -0.37
C SER A 114 19.40 -5.69 0.85
N ASP A 115 18.34 -5.28 1.56
CA ASP A 115 18.44 -4.52 2.82
C ASP A 115 17.42 -5.00 3.87
N PRO A 116 17.75 -6.07 4.63
CA PRO A 116 16.84 -6.63 5.63
C PRO A 116 16.57 -5.67 6.79
N LYS A 117 17.53 -4.80 7.12
CA LYS A 117 17.41 -3.90 8.29
C LYS A 117 16.31 -2.88 8.08
N SER A 118 16.29 -2.24 6.90
CA SER A 118 15.25 -1.27 6.57
C SER A 118 13.86 -1.91 6.53
N PHE A 119 13.76 -3.14 6.03
CA PHE A 119 12.50 -3.90 6.07
C PHE A 119 11.99 -4.11 7.49
N TYR A 120 12.81 -4.62 8.41
CA TYR A 120 12.37 -4.88 9.79
C TYR A 120 11.95 -3.61 10.53
N VAL A 121 12.64 -2.48 10.30
CA VAL A 121 12.25 -1.20 10.91
C VAL A 121 10.86 -0.76 10.43
N GLU A 122 10.60 -0.81 9.14
CA GLU A 122 9.28 -0.42 8.60
C GLU A 122 8.19 -1.42 8.98
N TRP A 123 8.50 -2.72 9.00
CA TRP A 123 7.59 -3.76 9.47
C TRP A 123 7.15 -3.53 10.91
N MET A 124 8.11 -3.30 11.82
CA MET A 124 7.81 -3.01 13.23
C MET A 124 6.99 -1.73 13.39
N ARG A 125 7.28 -0.69 12.58
CA ARG A 125 6.49 0.55 12.55
C ARG A 125 5.05 0.32 12.07
N MET A 126 4.84 -0.57 11.10
CA MET A 126 3.50 -0.92 10.63
C MET A 126 2.73 -1.70 11.71
N VAL A 127 3.34 -2.73 12.29
CA VAL A 127 2.72 -3.56 13.33
C VAL A 127 2.35 -2.71 14.55
N GLY A 128 3.23 -1.79 14.97
CA GLY A 128 2.96 -0.87 16.07
C GLY A 128 1.74 0.02 15.83
N ARG A 129 1.65 0.65 14.64
CA ARG A 129 0.50 1.49 14.29
C ARG A 129 -0.84 0.76 14.36
N THR A 130 -0.90 -0.47 13.87
CA THR A 130 -2.16 -1.23 13.92
C THR A 130 -2.52 -1.69 15.33
N GLN A 131 -1.54 -2.01 16.19
CA GLN A 131 -1.85 -2.34 17.59
C GLN A 131 -2.47 -1.15 18.32
N ASP A 132 -2.01 0.06 18.04
CA ASP A 132 -2.57 1.29 18.59
C ASP A 132 -4.01 1.52 18.07
N GLU A 133 -4.25 1.37 16.76
CA GLU A 133 -5.59 1.48 16.15
C GLU A 133 -6.57 0.43 16.69
N ASP A 134 -6.14 -0.82 16.82
CA ASP A 134 -6.96 -1.92 17.36
C ASP A 134 -7.34 -1.67 18.82
N LYS A 135 -6.42 -1.09 19.61
CA LYS A 135 -6.69 -0.74 21.01
C LYS A 135 -7.75 0.34 21.10
N VAL A 136 -7.62 1.40 20.30
CA VAL A 136 -8.59 2.49 20.23
C VAL A 136 -9.97 1.97 19.80
N LEU A 137 -10.03 1.11 18.78
CA LEU A 137 -11.28 0.51 18.32
C LEU A 137 -11.95 -0.36 19.39
N LYS A 138 -11.17 -1.15 20.15
CA LYS A 138 -11.68 -1.96 21.26
C LYS A 138 -12.23 -1.11 22.40
N GLU A 139 -11.59 0.01 22.72
CA GLU A 139 -12.08 0.95 23.73
C GLU A 139 -13.42 1.55 23.30
N TYR A 140 -13.56 2.00 22.04
CA TYR A 140 -14.84 2.48 21.51
C TYR A 140 -15.94 1.41 21.53
N ALA A 141 -15.63 0.17 21.14
CA ALA A 141 -16.60 -0.93 21.17
C ALA A 141 -17.07 -1.24 22.60
N ARG A 142 -16.16 -1.16 23.58
CA ARG A 142 -16.49 -1.36 25.01
C ARG A 142 -17.40 -0.24 25.52
N ASP A 143 -17.09 1.01 25.20
CA ASP A 143 -17.86 2.17 25.63
C ASP A 143 -19.25 2.18 24.99
N ALA A 144 -19.36 1.82 23.71
CA ALA A 144 -20.64 1.63 23.02
C ALA A 144 -21.47 0.52 23.68
N SER A 145 -20.85 -0.61 24.05
CA SER A 145 -21.54 -1.71 24.73
C SER A 145 -22.03 -1.31 26.13
N LYS A 146 -21.23 -0.53 26.86
CA LYS A 146 -21.63 0.01 28.17
C LYS A 146 -22.80 0.97 28.04
N SER A 147 -22.74 1.90 27.08
CA SER A 147 -23.82 2.86 26.80
C SER A 147 -25.11 2.15 26.41
N ALA A 148 -25.05 1.16 25.52
CA ALA A 148 -26.21 0.36 25.14
C ALA A 148 -26.81 -0.40 26.35
N GLY A 149 -25.96 -0.93 27.23
CA GLY A 149 -26.40 -1.56 28.47
C GLY A 149 -27.07 -0.61 29.47
N GLU A 150 -26.58 0.63 29.58
CA GLU A 150 -27.21 1.67 30.40
C GLU A 150 -28.56 2.10 29.83
N ILE A 151 -28.66 2.29 28.51
CA ILE A 151 -29.93 2.58 27.82
C ILE A 151 -30.92 1.42 28.03
N ALA A 152 -30.49 0.16 27.88
CA ALA A 152 -31.33 -1.00 28.11
C ALA A 152 -31.85 -1.08 29.56
N LYS A 153 -31.02 -0.71 30.55
CA LYS A 153 -31.44 -0.62 31.95
C LYS A 153 -32.45 0.50 32.17
N MET A 154 -32.25 1.67 31.55
CA MET A 154 -33.21 2.78 31.63
C MET A 154 -34.55 2.42 30.99
N LEU A 155 -34.54 1.78 29.82
CA LEU A 155 -35.74 1.30 29.14
C LEU A 155 -36.49 0.27 29.99
N ASN A 156 -35.78 -0.73 30.55
CA ASN A 156 -36.40 -1.69 31.45
C ASN A 156 -36.98 -1.01 32.69
N ALA A 157 -36.27 -0.07 33.32
CA ALA A 157 -36.79 0.68 34.46
C ALA A 157 -38.05 1.49 34.13
N LEU A 158 -38.13 2.09 32.93
CA LEU A 158 -39.34 2.76 32.45
C LEU A 158 -40.50 1.77 32.22
N THR A 159 -40.20 0.56 31.76
CA THR A 159 -41.20 -0.49 31.56
C THR A 159 -41.73 -1.03 32.90
N THR A 160 -40.89 -1.08 33.94
CA THR A 160 -41.31 -1.48 35.30
C THR A 160 -42.06 -0.38 36.05
N VAL A 161 -41.83 0.89 35.71
CA VAL A 161 -42.46 2.06 36.35
C VAL A 161 -43.78 2.46 35.69
N LEU A 162 -44.06 2.01 34.46
CA LEU A 162 -45.42 2.01 33.95
C LEU A 162 -46.21 0.96 34.74
N PRO A 163 -47.12 1.33 35.66
CA PRO A 163 -48.08 0.36 36.15
C PRO A 163 -48.78 -0.19 34.93
N SER A 164 -48.95 -1.51 34.89
CA SER A 164 -50.00 -2.13 34.11
C SER A 164 -51.28 -1.37 34.48
N SER A 165 -51.66 -0.41 33.64
CA SER A 165 -53.01 0.09 33.63
C SER A 165 -53.82 -1.12 33.24
N GLU A 166 -54.27 -1.87 34.24
CA GLU A 166 -55.54 -2.57 34.21
C GLU A 166 -56.60 -1.51 33.90
N GLY A 167 -56.64 -1.09 32.63
CA GLY A 167 -57.77 -0.42 32.03
C GLY A 167 -58.80 -1.50 31.79
N ASP A 168 -59.57 -1.76 32.83
CA ASP A 168 -61.03 -1.78 32.78
C ASP A 168 -61.61 -2.03 31.38
N GLY A 169 -62.24 -3.20 31.22
CA GLY A 169 -63.01 -3.58 30.05
C GLY A 169 -64.25 -2.72 29.87
N GLY A 170 -64.05 -1.43 29.57
CA GLY A 170 -65.07 -0.55 29.03
C GLY A 170 -65.30 -0.92 27.57
N GLU A 171 -66.23 -1.84 27.37
CA GLU A 171 -66.94 -2.01 26.10
C GLU A 171 -67.33 -0.62 25.58
N PRO A 172 -66.90 -0.20 24.37
CA PRO A 172 -67.38 1.03 23.80
C PRO A 172 -68.86 0.84 23.49
N ASP A 173 -69.71 1.55 24.23
CA ASP A 173 -71.14 1.68 23.95
C ASP A 173 -71.27 2.21 22.51
N LEU A 174 -71.58 1.31 21.59
CA LEU A 174 -71.83 1.64 20.20
C LEU A 174 -73.16 2.38 20.16
N PRO A 175 -73.22 3.63 19.69
CA PRO A 175 -74.52 4.23 19.42
C PRO A 175 -75.22 3.36 18.37
N GLU A 176 -76.38 2.82 18.73
CA GLU A 176 -77.31 2.14 17.82
C GLU A 176 -77.57 3.08 16.63
N GLY A 177 -76.86 2.80 15.54
CA GLY A 177 -77.07 3.43 14.25
C GLY A 177 -78.39 2.92 13.69
N ASP A 178 -79.40 3.76 13.88
CA ASP A 178 -80.73 3.70 13.31
C ASP A 178 -80.74 3.24 11.84
N ALA A 179 -81.73 2.41 11.54
CA ALA A 179 -81.96 1.83 10.24
C ALA A 179 -82.64 2.84 9.30
N GLY A 180 -82.11 2.95 8.09
CA GLY A 180 -82.78 3.45 6.89
C GLY A 180 -81.85 3.13 5.70
N GLU A 181 -82.16 2.23 4.76
CA GLU A 181 -83.30 2.30 3.82
C GLU A 181 -83.43 3.76 3.35
N ASP A 182 -83.00 4.16 2.14
CA ASP A 182 -83.41 3.73 0.80
C ASP A 182 -82.36 4.30 -0.21
N GLY A 183 -82.06 3.73 -1.38
CA GLY A 183 -82.95 3.62 -2.52
C GLY A 183 -82.59 4.66 -3.59
N GLU A 184 -82.00 4.18 -4.71
CA GLU A 184 -81.73 4.83 -6.01
C GLU A 184 -80.62 5.90 -6.15
#